data_AF-A0A5U0HEF7-F1
#
_entry.id   AF-A0A5U0HEF7-F1
#
_cell.length_a   1.000
_cell.length_b   1.000
_cell.length_c   1.000
_cell.angle_alpha   90.00
_cell.angle_beta   90.00
_cell.angle_gamma   90.00
#
_symmetry.space_group_name_H-M   'P 1'
#
loop_
_entity.id
_entity.type
_entity.pdbx_description
1 polymer ?
#
loop_
_entity_poly.entity_id
_entity_poly.type
_entity_poly.pdbx_seq_one_letter_code
_entity_poly.pdbx_strand_id
1 'polypeptide(L)'
;MLNQHANDYIQLRQMGDFKYKQQEIYVRSFVRFACERGDSYIHTDTVIEWAALGASANNREDRLRSIVAFARHCRVEDDSHELPPTHVFSSGRKKRPVAYTFSPDEIKQILAAALKLEPCASLRPVTYYTLFGLLASTGLRIGEAVRLRQDDITADGLFIRETKFKKNRIVPIHTTTVNVLNQYLTLQKQLGVSSKQIFVGMNGQPLRQAWARHAFH
;
A
#
# COMPACT_ATOMS: atom_id res chain seq x y z
N MET A 1 28.67 10.84 15.91
CA MET A 1 28.13 11.86 14.98
C MET A 1 26.97 11.34 14.15
N LEU A 2 27.11 10.24 13.37
CA LEU A 2 26.01 9.71 12.52
C LEU A 2 24.67 9.46 13.23
N ASN A 3 24.68 8.94 14.47
CA ASN A 3 23.45 8.73 15.24
C ASN A 3 22.69 10.04 15.54
N GLN A 4 23.41 11.14 15.75
CA GLN A 4 22.80 12.44 16.02
C GLN A 4 22.15 12.99 14.74
N HIS A 5 22.91 13.07 13.63
CA HIS A 5 22.36 13.49 12.34
C HIS A 5 21.16 12.64 11.91
N ALA A 6 21.18 11.34 12.19
CA ALA A 6 20.07 10.45 11.89
C ALA A 6 18.81 10.82 12.67
N ASN A 7 18.94 11.09 13.97
CA ASN A 7 17.80 11.50 14.81
C ASN A 7 17.23 12.84 14.34
N ASP A 8 18.10 13.82 14.08
CA ASP A 8 17.70 15.17 13.64
C ASP A 8 17.01 15.09 12.27
N TYR A 9 17.58 14.33 11.33
CA TYR A 9 16.98 14.08 10.02
C TYR A 9 15.62 13.40 10.11
N ILE A 10 15.49 12.38 10.96
CA ILE A 10 14.22 11.64 11.15
C ILE A 10 13.16 12.57 11.75
N GLN A 11 13.51 13.35 12.78
CA GLN A 11 12.59 14.30 13.40
C GLN A 11 12.10 15.33 12.38
N LEU A 12 13.02 15.93 11.61
CA LEU A 12 12.69 16.88 10.55
C LEU A 12 11.72 16.28 9.52
N ARG A 13 11.95 15.02 9.10
CA ARG A 13 11.08 14.34 8.14
C ARG A 13 9.72 13.94 8.70
N GLN A 14 9.64 13.63 10.00
CA GLN A 14 8.38 13.29 10.68
C GLN A 14 7.49 14.52 10.90
N MET A 15 8.06 15.72 11.09
CA MET A 15 7.29 16.97 11.17
C MET A 15 6.56 17.31 9.86
N GLY A 16 7.02 16.80 8.71
CA GLY A 16 6.47 17.06 7.38
C GLY A 16 5.19 16.27 7.00
N ASP A 17 4.48 15.67 7.96
CA ASP A 17 3.20 14.95 7.77
C ASP A 17 3.25 13.74 6.78
N PHE A 18 4.47 13.26 6.45
CA PHE A 18 4.70 12.10 5.59
C PHE A 18 4.79 10.80 6.39
N LYS A 19 4.24 9.72 5.81
CA LYS A 19 4.46 8.34 6.31
C LYS A 19 5.91 7.91 6.09
N TYR A 20 6.82 8.39 6.94
CA TYR A 20 8.28 8.18 6.87
C TYR A 20 8.77 6.92 7.59
N LYS A 21 7.85 6.02 7.97
CA LYS A 21 8.16 4.84 8.82
C LYS A 21 9.20 3.91 8.19
N GLN A 22 9.12 3.66 6.89
CA GLN A 22 10.02 2.71 6.23
C GLN A 22 11.42 3.30 6.03
N GLN A 23 11.50 4.57 5.64
CA GLN A 23 12.76 5.29 5.45
C GLN A 23 13.48 5.49 6.78
N GLU A 24 12.74 5.72 7.88
CA GLU A 24 13.30 5.73 9.22
C GLU A 24 13.99 4.40 9.56
N ILE A 25 13.32 3.26 9.32
CA ILE A 25 13.91 1.93 9.55
C ILE A 25 15.23 1.78 8.75
N TYR A 26 15.25 2.26 7.51
CA TYR A 26 16.43 2.22 6.66
C TYR A 26 17.57 3.09 7.18
N VAL A 27 17.30 4.35 7.53
CA VAL A 27 18.32 5.27 8.07
C VAL A 27 18.89 4.72 9.38
N ARG A 28 18.05 4.30 10.33
CA ARG A 28 18.51 3.72 11.60
C ARG A 28 19.33 2.45 11.38
N SER A 29 18.88 1.56 10.49
CA SER A 29 19.60 0.33 10.18
C SER A 29 20.95 0.58 9.52
N PHE A 30 21.05 1.58 8.63
CA PHE A 30 22.31 1.96 8.00
C PHE A 30 23.28 2.56 9.02
N VAL A 31 22.81 3.50 9.84
CA VAL A 31 23.65 4.16 10.85
C VAL A 31 24.23 3.15 11.83
N ARG A 32 23.42 2.18 12.28
CA ARG A 32 23.92 1.07 13.11
C ARG A 32 25.03 0.29 12.40
N PHE A 33 24.80 -0.10 11.15
CA PHE A 33 25.78 -0.83 10.35
C PHE A 33 27.08 -0.05 10.12
N ALA A 34 26.99 1.25 9.87
CA ALA A 34 28.16 2.13 9.70
C ALA A 34 28.93 2.28 11.02
N CYS A 35 28.24 2.53 12.14
CA CYS A 35 28.87 2.65 13.45
C CYS A 35 29.52 1.34 13.92
N GLU A 36 28.94 0.18 13.61
CA GLU A 36 29.55 -1.14 13.90
C GLU A 36 30.89 -1.35 13.16
N ARG A 37 31.11 -0.65 12.04
CA ARG A 37 32.38 -0.64 11.29
C ARG A 37 33.35 0.45 11.74
N GLY A 38 32.92 1.33 12.65
CA GLY A 38 33.71 2.48 13.09
C GLY A 38 33.56 3.74 12.22
N ASP A 39 32.63 3.74 11.26
CA ASP A 39 32.44 4.88 10.37
C ASP A 39 31.86 6.07 11.14
N SER A 40 32.54 7.21 11.04
CA SER A 40 32.07 8.49 11.59
C SER A 40 31.34 9.35 10.56
N TYR A 41 31.56 9.08 9.26
CA TYR A 41 30.96 9.76 8.12
C TYR A 41 30.25 8.76 7.21
N ILE A 42 29.56 9.29 6.20
CA ILE A 42 28.88 8.44 5.22
C ILE A 42 29.90 8.13 4.13
N HIS A 43 30.20 6.85 3.92
CA HIS A 43 31.06 6.38 2.84
C HIS A 43 30.25 5.63 1.80
N THR A 44 30.53 5.91 0.53
CA THR A 44 29.80 5.35 -0.61
C THR A 44 29.81 3.83 -0.60
N ASP A 45 30.98 3.24 -0.36
CA ASP A 45 31.16 1.77 -0.32
C ASP A 45 30.35 1.14 0.81
N THR A 46 30.40 1.72 2.03
CA THR A 46 29.58 1.25 3.16
C THR A 46 28.09 1.31 2.84
N VAL A 47 27.62 2.36 2.18
CA VAL A 47 26.20 2.50 1.79
C VAL A 47 25.81 1.42 0.78
N ILE A 48 26.64 1.19 -0.24
CA ILE A 48 26.38 0.19 -1.28
C ILE A 48 26.36 -1.20 -0.67
N GLU A 49 27.35 -1.55 0.16
CA GLU A 49 27.40 -2.84 0.84
C GLU A 49 26.18 -3.07 1.74
N TRP A 50 25.82 -2.06 2.55
CA TRP A 50 24.62 -2.14 3.39
C TRP A 50 23.36 -2.31 2.55
N ALA A 51 23.19 -1.53 1.48
CA ALA A 51 22.03 -1.58 0.62
C ALA A 51 21.90 -2.93 -0.11
N ALA A 52 23.04 -3.55 -0.49
CA ALA A 52 23.10 -4.85 -1.16
C ALA A 52 22.48 -6.00 -0.35
N LEU A 53 22.43 -5.87 0.99
CA LEU A 53 21.76 -6.83 1.89
C LEU A 53 20.23 -6.91 1.68
N GLY A 54 19.65 -6.14 0.75
CA GLY A 54 18.22 -6.14 0.46
C GLY A 54 17.73 -7.40 -0.26
N ALA A 55 16.50 -7.82 0.04
CA ALA A 55 15.92 -9.08 -0.46
C ALA A 55 15.60 -9.08 -1.97
N SER A 56 15.49 -7.91 -2.60
CA SER A 56 15.24 -7.78 -4.04
C SER A 56 15.94 -6.54 -4.59
N ALA A 57 16.17 -6.48 -5.91
CA ALA A 57 16.76 -5.30 -6.56
C ALA A 57 16.01 -3.99 -6.23
N ASN A 58 14.68 -4.03 -6.18
CA ASN A 58 13.87 -2.87 -5.77
C ASN A 58 14.14 -2.46 -4.32
N ASN A 59 14.19 -3.44 -3.41
CA ASN A 59 14.47 -3.16 -2.01
C ASN A 59 15.89 -2.59 -1.82
N ARG A 60 16.89 -3.11 -2.54
CA ARG A 60 18.27 -2.58 -2.53
C ARG A 60 18.30 -1.13 -3.03
N GLU A 61 17.61 -0.83 -4.12
CA GLU A 61 17.51 0.53 -4.66
C GLU A 61 16.77 1.49 -3.73
N ASP A 62 15.67 1.07 -3.10
CA ASP A 62 14.92 1.90 -2.15
C ASP A 62 15.73 2.17 -0.86
N ARG A 63 16.51 1.19 -0.41
CA ARG A 63 17.49 1.35 0.67
C ARG A 63 18.53 2.40 0.30
N LEU A 64 19.21 2.24 -0.84
CA LEU A 64 20.19 3.19 -1.36
C LEU A 64 19.61 4.60 -1.45
N ARG A 65 18.44 4.76 -2.09
CA ARG A 65 17.77 6.06 -2.25
C ARG A 65 17.48 6.76 -0.93
N SER A 66 17.11 5.99 0.10
CA SER A 66 16.83 6.54 1.44
C SER A 66 18.09 7.11 2.07
N ILE A 67 19.24 6.45 1.88
CA ILE A 67 20.53 6.93 2.41
C ILE A 67 21.11 8.05 1.57
N VAL A 68 20.91 8.08 0.24
CA VAL A 68 21.27 9.24 -0.60
C VAL A 68 20.53 10.50 -0.13
N ALA A 69 19.25 10.39 0.22
CA ALA A 69 18.49 11.52 0.76
C ALA A 69 19.00 11.98 2.14
N PHE A 70 19.42 11.04 2.99
CA PHE A 70 20.05 11.33 4.28
C PHE A 70 21.43 11.98 4.12
N ALA A 71 22.28 11.43 3.24
CA ALA A 71 23.61 11.96 2.95
C ALA A 71 23.57 13.41 2.43
N ARG A 72 22.59 13.73 1.57
CA ARG A 72 22.36 15.11 1.13
C ARG A 72 22.06 16.06 2.28
N HIS A 73 21.36 15.60 3.32
CA HIS A 73 21.08 16.42 4.49
C HIS A 73 22.35 16.61 5.33
N CYS A 74 23.09 15.54 5.64
CA CYS A 74 24.33 15.65 6.41
C CYS A 74 25.39 16.52 5.72
N ARG A 75 25.49 16.45 4.38
CA ARG A 75 26.42 17.27 3.59
C ARG A 75 26.20 18.79 3.71
N VAL A 76 24.99 19.22 4.08
CA VAL A 76 24.73 20.66 4.29
C VAL A 76 25.49 21.16 5.52
N GLU A 77 25.68 20.29 6.52
CA GLU A 77 26.37 20.62 7.76
C GLU A 77 27.86 20.27 7.71
N ASP A 78 28.22 19.16 7.04
CA ASP A 78 29.60 18.70 6.91
C ASP A 78 29.86 18.02 5.55
N ASP A 79 30.73 18.62 4.74
CA ASP A 79 31.09 18.12 3.41
C ASP A 79 31.90 16.81 3.42
N SER A 80 32.36 16.34 4.59
CA SER A 80 33.06 15.06 4.79
C SER A 80 32.16 13.85 4.54
N HIS A 81 30.84 14.03 4.55
CA HIS A 81 29.90 12.99 4.14
C HIS A 81 29.95 12.80 2.61
N GLU A 82 30.13 11.57 2.14
CA GLU A 82 30.06 11.28 0.70
C GLU A 82 28.61 11.19 0.22
N LEU A 83 28.41 11.45 -1.07
CA LEU A 83 27.13 11.27 -1.74
C LEU A 83 27.16 10.03 -2.64
N PRO A 84 26.53 8.91 -2.24
CA PRO A 84 26.54 7.69 -3.02
C PRO A 84 25.88 7.88 -4.40
N PRO A 85 26.35 7.19 -5.46
CA PRO A 85 25.72 7.23 -6.76
C PRO A 85 24.30 6.64 -6.68
N THR A 86 23.40 7.17 -7.51
CA THR A 86 22.04 6.62 -7.68
C THR A 86 22.04 5.47 -8.68
N HIS A 87 21.05 4.58 -8.62
CA HIS A 87 20.83 3.53 -9.62
C HIS A 87 21.85 2.38 -9.67
N VAL A 88 22.63 2.17 -8.60
CA VAL A 88 23.62 1.06 -8.50
C VAL A 88 22.96 -0.32 -8.63
N PHE A 89 21.75 -0.50 -8.08
CA PHE A 89 21.03 -1.78 -8.09
C PHE A 89 19.90 -1.82 -9.12
N SER A 90 19.75 -0.74 -9.90
CA SER A 90 18.71 -0.63 -10.91
C SER A 90 19.11 -1.43 -12.14
N SER A 91 18.48 -2.60 -12.34
CA SER A 91 18.62 -3.37 -13.58
C SER A 91 17.89 -2.68 -14.75
N GLY A 92 18.47 -1.61 -15.30
CA GLY A 92 17.91 -0.85 -16.44
C GLY A 92 16.56 -0.18 -16.15
N ARG A 93 16.11 0.68 -17.07
CA ARG A 93 14.76 1.24 -17.02
C ARG A 93 13.76 0.08 -17.10
N LYS A 94 13.18 -0.32 -15.98
CA LYS A 94 12.01 -1.20 -15.98
C LYS A 94 10.97 -0.56 -16.89
N LYS A 95 10.76 -1.14 -18.08
CA LYS A 95 9.65 -0.75 -18.95
C LYS A 95 8.41 -0.84 -18.06
N ARG A 96 7.76 0.30 -17.83
CA ARG A 96 6.53 0.33 -17.05
C ARG A 96 5.59 -0.66 -17.73
N PRO A 97 5.18 -1.76 -17.06
CA PRO A 97 4.24 -2.68 -17.69
C PRO A 97 3.01 -1.87 -18.08
N VAL A 98 2.60 -2.03 -19.33
CA VAL A 98 1.36 -1.41 -19.81
C VAL A 98 0.24 -1.95 -18.92
N ALA A 99 -0.55 -1.04 -18.35
CA ALA A 99 -1.67 -1.46 -17.51
C ALA A 99 -2.64 -2.26 -18.39
N TYR A 100 -2.92 -3.51 -18.02
CA TYR A 100 -3.93 -4.30 -18.68
C TYR A 100 -5.32 -3.80 -18.27
N THR A 101 -6.15 -3.45 -19.25
CA THR A 101 -7.54 -3.05 -19.02
C THR A 101 -8.44 -4.23 -19.36
N PHE A 102 -9.18 -4.72 -18.37
CA PHE A 102 -10.13 -5.81 -18.57
C PHE A 102 -11.32 -5.36 -19.42
N SER A 103 -11.68 -6.19 -20.39
CA SER A 103 -12.92 -6.06 -21.14
C SER A 103 -14.14 -6.40 -20.28
N PRO A 104 -15.36 -5.97 -20.69
CA PRO A 104 -16.59 -6.34 -19.99
C PRO A 104 -16.78 -7.86 -19.83
N ASP A 105 -16.36 -8.67 -20.80
CA ASP A 105 -16.49 -10.12 -20.73
C ASP A 105 -15.48 -10.76 -19.77
N GLU A 106 -14.26 -10.25 -19.72
CA GLU A 106 -13.30 -10.67 -18.69
C GLU A 106 -13.78 -10.29 -17.29
N ILE A 107 -14.38 -9.11 -17.11
CA ILE A 107 -14.98 -8.73 -15.84
C ILE A 107 -16.07 -9.74 -15.46
N LYS A 108 -16.97 -10.12 -16.38
CA LYS A 108 -17.98 -11.17 -16.12
C LYS A 108 -17.34 -12.50 -15.72
N GLN A 109 -16.25 -12.91 -16.37
CA GLN A 109 -15.52 -14.13 -16.04
C GLN A 109 -14.90 -14.06 -14.64
N ILE A 110 -14.28 -12.93 -14.27
CA ILE A 110 -13.73 -12.68 -12.94
C ILE A 110 -14.83 -12.78 -11.88
N LEU A 111 -15.99 -12.16 -12.12
CA LEU A 111 -17.13 -12.22 -11.19
C LEU A 111 -17.67 -13.65 -11.06
N ALA A 112 -17.81 -14.37 -12.17
CA ALA A 112 -18.22 -15.77 -12.16
C ALA A 112 -17.21 -16.67 -11.42
N ALA A 113 -15.91 -16.40 -11.54
CA ALA A 113 -14.86 -17.11 -10.82
C ALA A 113 -14.88 -16.80 -9.31
N ALA A 114 -15.16 -15.55 -8.93
CA ALA A 114 -15.28 -15.16 -7.53
C ALA A 114 -16.38 -15.95 -6.78
N LEU A 115 -17.49 -16.27 -7.46
CA LEU A 115 -18.57 -17.09 -6.91
C LEU A 115 -18.18 -18.57 -6.70
N LYS A 116 -17.07 -19.02 -7.28
CA LYS A 116 -16.55 -20.40 -7.13
C LYS A 116 -15.44 -20.51 -6.08
N LEU A 117 -15.14 -19.44 -5.34
CA LEU A 117 -14.10 -19.45 -4.33
C LEU A 117 -14.49 -20.32 -3.13
N GLU A 118 -13.63 -21.25 -2.74
CA GLU A 118 -13.85 -22.05 -1.54
C GLU A 118 -13.54 -21.27 -0.24
N PRO A 119 -14.31 -21.48 0.85
CA PRO A 119 -15.44 -22.41 0.97
C PRO A 119 -16.74 -21.87 0.34
N CYS A 120 -17.41 -22.66 -0.51
CA CYS A 120 -18.63 -22.24 -1.22
C CYS A 120 -19.80 -21.89 -0.29
N ALA A 121 -19.94 -22.60 0.84
CA ALA A 121 -21.01 -22.37 1.82
C ALA A 121 -20.67 -21.26 2.84
N SER A 122 -19.86 -20.27 2.44
CA SER A 122 -19.45 -19.15 3.29
C SER A 122 -19.79 -17.82 2.65
N LEU A 123 -19.59 -16.72 3.38
CA LEU A 123 -19.74 -15.37 2.83
C LEU A 123 -18.66 -15.02 1.79
N ARG A 124 -17.55 -15.79 1.73
CA ARG A 124 -16.37 -15.51 0.91
C ARG A 124 -16.67 -15.28 -0.58
N PRO A 125 -17.41 -16.16 -1.29
CA PRO A 125 -17.65 -15.98 -2.72
C PRO A 125 -18.45 -14.69 -2.98
N VAL A 126 -19.48 -14.43 -2.16
CA VAL A 126 -20.33 -13.25 -2.29
C VAL A 126 -19.57 -11.96 -1.92
N THR A 127 -18.70 -12.00 -0.92
CA THR A 127 -17.80 -10.88 -0.58
C THR A 127 -16.96 -10.49 -1.79
N TYR A 128 -16.26 -11.45 -2.42
CA TYR A 128 -15.36 -11.13 -3.53
C TYR A 128 -16.10 -10.78 -4.82
N TYR A 129 -17.24 -11.42 -5.10
CA TYR A 129 -18.14 -11.03 -6.19
C TYR A 129 -18.55 -9.55 -6.06
N THR A 130 -19.05 -9.18 -4.88
CA THR A 130 -19.52 -7.82 -4.60
C THR A 130 -18.37 -6.81 -4.65
N LEU A 131 -17.21 -7.15 -4.09
CA LEU A 131 -16.03 -6.29 -4.08
C LEU A 131 -15.49 -6.04 -5.49
N PHE A 132 -15.30 -7.09 -6.29
CA PHE A 132 -14.78 -6.96 -7.64
C PHE A 132 -15.77 -6.26 -8.57
N GLY A 133 -17.08 -6.52 -8.39
CA GLY A 133 -18.13 -5.81 -9.12
C GLY A 133 -18.11 -4.31 -8.82
N LEU A 134 -17.97 -3.96 -7.54
CA LEU A 134 -17.84 -2.56 -7.12
C LEU A 134 -16.59 -1.90 -7.73
N LEU A 135 -15.43 -2.56 -7.67
CA LEU A 135 -14.19 -2.01 -8.23
C LEU A 135 -14.32 -1.77 -9.74
N ALA A 136 -14.93 -2.72 -10.45
CA ALA A 136 -15.15 -2.62 -11.89
C ALA A 136 -16.11 -1.48 -12.26
N SER A 137 -17.17 -1.25 -11.47
CA SER A 137 -18.16 -0.20 -11.78
C SER A 137 -17.74 1.21 -11.35
N THR A 138 -16.80 1.34 -10.41
CA THR A 138 -16.45 2.63 -9.79
C THR A 138 -15.01 3.08 -9.98
N GLY A 139 -14.10 2.18 -10.39
CA GLY A 139 -12.67 2.48 -10.48
C GLY A 139 -12.01 2.82 -9.15
N LEU A 140 -12.64 2.47 -8.02
CA LEU A 140 -12.05 2.67 -6.69
C LEU A 140 -10.71 1.96 -6.56
N ARG A 141 -9.79 2.54 -5.79
CA ARG A 141 -8.60 1.79 -5.40
C ARG A 141 -9.03 0.71 -4.42
N ILE A 142 -8.42 -0.48 -4.50
CA ILE A 142 -8.73 -1.58 -3.57
C ILE A 142 -8.65 -1.15 -2.10
N GLY A 143 -7.67 -0.31 -1.73
CA GLY A 143 -7.54 0.20 -0.36
C GLY A 143 -8.65 1.17 0.06
N GLU A 144 -9.32 1.85 -0.89
CA GLU A 144 -10.52 2.65 -0.63
C GLU A 144 -11.71 1.71 -0.42
N ALA A 145 -11.92 0.76 -1.33
CA ALA A 145 -13.05 -0.18 -1.29
C ALA A 145 -13.08 -1.01 0.00
N VAL A 146 -11.96 -1.61 0.41
CA VAL A 146 -11.92 -2.44 1.64
C VAL A 146 -12.05 -1.63 2.94
N ARG A 147 -11.93 -0.29 2.89
CA ARG A 147 -12.10 0.58 4.07
C ARG A 147 -13.49 1.21 4.13
N LEU A 148 -14.34 1.00 3.12
CA LEU A 148 -15.71 1.52 3.10
C LEU A 148 -16.51 0.99 4.29
N ARG A 149 -17.24 1.91 4.92
CA ARG A 149 -18.16 1.61 6.01
C ARG A 149 -19.58 1.62 5.51
N GLN A 150 -20.49 0.95 6.23
CA GLN A 150 -21.90 0.93 5.85
C GLN A 150 -22.49 2.35 5.80
N ASP A 151 -22.08 3.22 6.74
CA ASP A 151 -22.47 4.64 6.78
C ASP A 151 -21.89 5.50 5.63
N ASP A 152 -20.98 4.94 4.81
CA ASP A 152 -20.44 5.62 3.63
C ASP A 152 -21.31 5.42 2.39
N ILE A 153 -22.36 4.60 2.47
CA ILE A 153 -23.38 4.48 1.42
C ILE A 153 -24.41 5.59 1.63
N THR A 154 -24.38 6.58 0.75
CA THR A 154 -25.26 7.77 0.82
C THR A 154 -26.22 7.79 -0.38
N ALA A 155 -27.24 8.66 -0.32
CA ALA A 155 -28.16 8.86 -1.43
C ALA A 155 -27.45 9.33 -2.71
N ASP A 156 -26.37 10.10 -2.56
CA ASP A 156 -25.59 10.67 -3.68
C ASP A 156 -24.47 9.72 -4.18
N GLY A 157 -24.29 8.57 -3.52
CA GLY A 157 -23.27 7.57 -3.86
C GLY A 157 -22.38 7.19 -2.68
N LEU A 158 -21.15 6.75 -2.98
CA LEU A 158 -20.19 6.30 -1.97
C LEU A 158 -19.30 7.44 -1.49
N PHE A 159 -19.30 7.67 -0.18
CA PHE A 159 -18.41 8.64 0.45
C PHE A 159 -17.03 8.03 0.72
N ILE A 160 -16.02 8.43 -0.06
CA ILE A 160 -14.66 7.90 0.05
C ILE A 160 -13.86 8.78 1.00
N ARG A 161 -13.58 8.24 2.20
CA ARG A 161 -12.74 8.87 3.22
C ARG A 161 -11.25 8.73 2.90
N GLU A 162 -10.49 9.80 3.14
CA GLU A 162 -9.03 9.77 3.28
C GLU A 162 -8.28 8.95 2.22
N THR A 163 -8.23 9.52 1.02
CA THR A 163 -7.35 9.07 -0.05
C THR A 163 -5.87 9.32 0.30
N LYS A 164 -4.93 8.87 -0.56
CA LYS A 164 -3.47 9.10 -0.44
C LYS A 164 -3.08 10.58 -0.26
N PHE A 165 -4.02 11.51 -0.41
CA PHE A 165 -3.87 12.96 -0.24
C PHE A 165 -4.84 13.59 0.77
N LYS A 166 -5.44 12.80 1.70
CA LYS A 166 -6.46 13.26 2.68
C LYS A 166 -7.69 13.97 2.06
N LYS A 167 -7.94 13.81 0.74
CA LYS A 167 -9.13 14.36 0.09
C LYS A 167 -10.28 13.37 0.17
N ASN A 168 -11.44 13.86 0.62
CA ASN A 168 -12.71 13.14 0.56
C ASN A 168 -13.38 13.39 -0.79
N ARG A 169 -14.15 12.41 -1.28
CA ARG A 169 -14.96 12.57 -2.50
C ARG A 169 -16.20 11.69 -2.44
N ILE A 170 -17.24 12.08 -3.17
CA ILE A 170 -18.39 11.23 -3.46
C ILE A 170 -18.14 10.53 -4.80
N VAL A 171 -18.45 9.23 -4.86
CA VAL A 171 -18.43 8.44 -6.09
C VAL A 171 -19.85 7.97 -6.38
N PRO A 172 -20.52 8.52 -7.40
CA PRO A 172 -21.84 8.06 -7.82
C PRO A 172 -21.79 6.58 -8.19
N ILE A 173 -22.80 5.82 -7.79
CA ILE A 173 -22.95 4.42 -8.14
C ILE A 173 -24.31 4.18 -8.78
N HIS A 174 -24.33 3.35 -9.82
CA HIS A 174 -25.58 2.99 -10.50
C HIS A 174 -26.50 2.19 -9.58
N THR A 175 -27.82 2.29 -9.77
CA THR A 175 -28.83 1.60 -8.95
C THR A 175 -28.63 0.08 -8.92
N THR A 176 -28.15 -0.52 -10.01
CA THR A 176 -27.78 -1.94 -10.05
C THR A 176 -26.65 -2.29 -9.08
N THR A 177 -25.65 -1.40 -8.91
CA THR A 177 -24.58 -1.59 -7.92
C THR A 177 -25.10 -1.44 -6.49
N VAL A 178 -25.99 -0.48 -6.25
CA VAL A 178 -26.67 -0.30 -4.96
C VAL A 178 -27.45 -1.57 -4.57
N ASN A 179 -28.21 -2.14 -5.51
CA ASN A 179 -28.99 -3.35 -5.26
C ASN A 179 -28.11 -4.54 -4.86
N VAL A 180 -26.99 -4.75 -5.55
CA VAL A 180 -26.04 -5.84 -5.24
C VAL A 180 -25.39 -5.61 -3.86
N LEU A 181 -25.01 -4.38 -3.52
CA LEU A 181 -24.51 -4.04 -2.19
C LEU A 181 -25.55 -4.32 -1.09
N ASN A 182 -26.81 -3.95 -1.31
CA ASN A 182 -27.89 -4.18 -0.35
C ASN A 182 -28.20 -5.66 -0.15
N GLN A 183 -28.15 -6.47 -1.22
CA GLN A 183 -28.27 -7.93 -1.12
C GLN A 183 -27.14 -8.52 -0.27
N TYR A 184 -25.91 -8.07 -0.50
CA TYR A 184 -24.75 -8.51 0.29
C TYR A 184 -24.85 -8.12 1.77
N LEU A 185 -25.28 -6.89 2.08
CA LEU A 185 -25.47 -6.43 3.46
C LEU A 185 -26.62 -7.18 4.16
N THR A 186 -27.69 -7.51 3.44
CA THR A 186 -28.79 -8.35 3.96
C THR A 186 -28.28 -9.75 4.31
N LEU A 187 -27.49 -10.37 3.44
CA LEU A 187 -26.90 -11.67 3.70
C LEU A 187 -25.97 -11.65 4.92
N GLN A 188 -25.16 -10.60 5.08
CA GLN A 188 -24.33 -10.42 6.27
C GLN A 188 -25.15 -10.40 7.57
N LYS A 189 -26.28 -9.65 7.56
CA LYS A 189 -27.19 -9.57 8.71
C LYS A 189 -27.83 -10.93 9.01
N GLN A 190 -28.25 -11.68 7.99
CA GLN A 190 -28.82 -13.02 8.15
C GLN A 190 -27.83 -14.01 8.75
N LEU A 191 -26.54 -13.87 8.44
CA LEU A 191 -25.47 -14.70 9.01
C LEU A 191 -24.96 -14.19 10.38
N GLY A 192 -25.59 -13.16 10.96
CA GLY A 192 -25.21 -12.62 12.25
C GLY A 192 -23.87 -11.85 12.27
N VAL A 193 -23.36 -11.42 11.11
CA VAL A 193 -22.12 -10.68 11.03
C VAL A 193 -22.33 -9.23 11.45
N SER A 194 -21.71 -8.84 12.56
CA SER A 194 -21.70 -7.45 13.03
C SER A 194 -20.38 -6.77 12.67
N SER A 195 -20.41 -5.87 11.68
CA SER A 195 -19.24 -5.10 11.24
C SER A 195 -19.64 -3.70 10.79
N LYS A 196 -18.79 -2.71 11.10
CA LYS A 196 -18.93 -1.35 10.57
C LYS A 196 -18.47 -1.24 9.12
N GLN A 197 -17.60 -2.15 8.67
CA GLN A 197 -17.13 -2.18 7.29
C GLN A 197 -18.13 -2.92 6.39
N ILE A 198 -18.21 -2.50 5.13
CA ILE A 198 -19.03 -3.19 4.14
C ILE A 198 -18.48 -4.59 3.88
N PHE A 199 -17.18 -4.70 3.58
CA PHE A 199 -16.56 -5.96 3.17
C PHE A 199 -15.88 -6.65 4.35
N VAL A 200 -16.25 -7.91 4.55
CA VAL A 200 -15.75 -8.76 5.64
C VAL A 200 -15.21 -10.09 5.11
N GLY A 201 -14.21 -10.63 5.80
CA GLY A 201 -13.70 -11.98 5.58
C GLY A 201 -14.63 -13.06 6.16
N MET A 202 -14.24 -14.33 5.97
CA MET A 202 -15.01 -15.49 6.44
C MET A 202 -15.30 -15.50 7.95
N ASN A 203 -14.42 -14.91 8.75
CA ASN A 203 -14.54 -14.82 10.20
C ASN A 203 -15.28 -13.56 10.68
N GLY A 204 -15.97 -12.84 9.77
CA GLY A 204 -16.66 -11.58 10.06
C GLY A 204 -15.74 -10.38 10.29
N GLN A 205 -14.42 -10.56 10.20
CA GLN A 205 -13.47 -9.47 10.39
C GLN A 205 -13.38 -8.58 9.14
N PRO A 206 -13.08 -7.29 9.31
CA PRO A 206 -12.69 -6.37 8.24
C PRO A 206 -11.80 -7.00 7.17
N LEU A 207 -12.21 -6.91 5.90
CA LEU A 207 -11.42 -7.45 4.79
C LEU A 207 -10.11 -6.66 4.62
N ARG A 208 -8.99 -7.37 4.52
CA ARG A 208 -7.67 -6.74 4.30
C ARG A 208 -7.32 -6.70 2.82
N GLN A 209 -6.66 -5.63 2.40
CA GLN A 209 -6.18 -5.46 1.02
C GLN A 209 -5.31 -6.65 0.53
N ALA A 210 -4.49 -7.22 1.41
CA ALA A 210 -3.64 -8.36 1.07
C ALA A 210 -4.48 -9.60 0.69
N TRP A 211 -5.59 -9.84 1.40
CA TRP A 211 -6.47 -10.97 1.14
C TRP A 211 -7.25 -10.79 -0.17
N ALA A 212 -7.72 -9.57 -0.44
CA ALA A 212 -8.38 -9.27 -1.72
C ALA A 212 -7.45 -9.42 -2.92
N ARG A 213 -6.17 -9.06 -2.77
CA ARG A 213 -5.16 -9.31 -3.82
C ARG A 213 -4.90 -10.79 -4.02
N HIS A 214 -4.78 -11.55 -2.93
CA HIS A 214 -4.61 -12.99 -3.02
C HIS A 214 -5.83 -13.69 -3.63
N ALA A 215 -7.06 -13.23 -3.36
CA ALA A 215 -8.26 -13.85 -3.93
C ALA A 215 -8.46 -13.56 -5.43
N PHE A 216 -7.81 -12.53 -5.95
CA PHE A 216 -7.85 -12.17 -7.36
C PHE A 216 -6.86 -12.99 -8.22
N HIS A 217 -5.78 -13.48 -7.61
CA HIS A 217 -4.73 -14.27 -8.26
C HIS A 217 -4.93 -15.76 -8.02
#